data_AF-A0A843DK58-F1
#
_entry.id   AF-A0A843DK58-F1
#
_cell.length_a   1.000
_cell.length_b   1.000
_cell.length_c   1.000
_cell.angle_alpha   90.00
_cell.angle_beta   90.00
_cell.angle_gamma   90.00
#
_symmetry.space_group_name_H-M   'P 1'
#
loop_
_entity.id
_entity.type
_entity.pdbx_description
1 polymer ?
#
loop_
_entity_poly.entity_id
_entity_poly.type
_entity_poly.pdbx_seq_one_letter_code
_entity_poly.pdbx_strand_id
1 'polypeptide(L)'
;MKDAETIEKIIEFRARGLSYESISRLVGNVSPSTVYRVIRGKQAELEERKRIFNDTAREQFGLSMREKVERKRKLLEKLGECIDALDFSTVPPEKLLKFYLDLVETIPETVGKCEPMSDMEENLLKVFG
;
A
#
# COMPACT_ATOMS: atom_id res chain seq x y z
N MET A 1 -41.29 -6.05 -11.70
CA MET A 1 -40.02 -5.30 -11.60
C MET A 1 -39.34 -5.71 -10.31
N LYS A 2 -38.02 -5.92 -10.30
CA LYS A 2 -37.31 -6.08 -9.02
C LYS A 2 -37.22 -4.72 -8.34
N ASP A 3 -37.29 -4.75 -7.02
CA ASP A 3 -37.09 -3.60 -6.15
C ASP A 3 -35.77 -2.88 -6.48
N ALA A 4 -35.80 -1.55 -6.40
CA ALA A 4 -34.63 -0.72 -6.67
C ALA A 4 -33.45 -1.06 -5.75
N GLU A 5 -33.74 -1.50 -4.52
CA GLU A 5 -32.76 -1.91 -3.51
C GLU A 5 -31.98 -3.16 -3.94
N THR A 6 -32.63 -4.16 -4.52
CA THR A 6 -31.97 -5.34 -5.10
C THR A 6 -31.05 -4.98 -6.26
N ILE A 7 -31.47 -4.06 -7.13
CA ILE A 7 -30.64 -3.59 -8.25
C ILE A 7 -29.40 -2.87 -7.72
N GLU A 8 -29.58 -2.01 -6.72
CA GLU A 8 -28.51 -1.28 -6.05
C GLU A 8 -27.45 -2.22 -5.47
N LYS A 9 -27.88 -3.23 -4.70
CA LYS A 9 -27.01 -4.27 -4.12
C LYS A 9 -26.26 -5.07 -5.19
N ILE A 10 -26.92 -5.39 -6.31
CA ILE A 10 -26.27 -6.10 -7.43
C ILE A 10 -25.11 -5.27 -8.00
N ILE A 11 -25.32 -3.97 -8.23
CA ILE A 11 -24.30 -3.08 -8.79
C ILE A 11 -23.17 -2.88 -7.78
N GLU A 12 -23.48 -2.66 -6.50
CA GLU A 12 -22.50 -2.52 -5.42
C GLU A 12 -21.61 -3.76 -5.29
N PHE A 13 -22.19 -4.96 -5.19
CA PHE A 13 -21.41 -6.19 -5.08
C PHE A 13 -20.58 -6.45 -6.33
N ARG A 14 -21.08 -6.11 -7.52
CA ARG A 14 -20.31 -6.27 -8.74
C ARG A 14 -19.16 -5.27 -8.82
N ALA A 15 -19.34 -4.04 -8.34
CA ALA A 15 -18.28 -3.02 -8.27
C ALA A 15 -17.15 -3.47 -7.33
N ARG A 16 -17.48 -4.18 -6.25
CA ARG A 16 -16.52 -4.84 -5.34
C ARG A 16 -15.84 -6.09 -5.90
N GLY A 17 -16.20 -6.52 -7.12
CA GLY A 17 -15.55 -7.63 -7.81
C GLY A 17 -16.18 -9.01 -7.62
N LEU A 18 -17.34 -9.13 -6.96
CA LEU A 18 -17.99 -10.44 -6.76
C LEU A 18 -18.48 -11.03 -8.10
N SER A 19 -18.48 -12.37 -8.20
CA SER A 19 -18.99 -13.10 -9.37
C SER A 19 -20.52 -13.06 -9.42
N TYR A 20 -21.10 -13.22 -10.62
CA TYR A 20 -22.55 -13.22 -10.81
C TYR A 20 -23.26 -14.31 -9.98
N GLU A 21 -22.63 -15.46 -9.80
CA GLU A 21 -23.12 -16.57 -8.97
C GLU A 21 -23.08 -16.26 -7.47
N SER A 22 -22.06 -15.55 -7.00
CA SER A 22 -21.99 -15.10 -5.62
C SER A 22 -23.04 -14.03 -5.32
N ILE A 23 -23.24 -13.08 -6.24
CA ILE A 23 -24.27 -12.04 -6.12
C ILE A 23 -25.67 -12.67 -6.16
N SER A 24 -25.88 -13.62 -7.06
CA SER A 24 -27.13 -14.39 -7.19
C SER A 24 -27.57 -15.01 -5.87
N ARG A 25 -26.63 -15.59 -5.12
CA ARG A 25 -26.88 -16.18 -3.79
C ARG A 25 -27.12 -15.13 -2.71
N LEU A 26 -26.37 -14.02 -2.73
CA LEU A 26 -26.41 -12.99 -1.68
C LEU A 26 -27.65 -12.09 -1.73
N VAL A 27 -28.19 -11.82 -2.93
CA VAL A 27 -29.32 -10.89 -3.11
C VAL A 27 -30.68 -11.62 -3.14
N GLY A 28 -30.77 -12.80 -2.51
CA GLY A 28 -32.03 -13.53 -2.36
C GLY A 28 -32.42 -14.42 -3.55
N ASN A 29 -31.48 -15.26 -4.04
CA ASN A 29 -31.72 -16.26 -5.09
C ASN A 29 -32.22 -15.70 -6.43
N VAL A 30 -31.67 -14.55 -6.82
CA VAL A 30 -31.85 -14.02 -8.17
C VAL A 30 -31.06 -14.88 -9.16
N SER A 31 -31.64 -15.34 -10.27
CA SER A 31 -30.88 -16.12 -11.26
C SER A 31 -29.62 -15.36 -11.75
N PRO A 32 -28.47 -16.03 -11.95
CA PRO A 32 -27.26 -15.39 -12.46
C PRO A 32 -27.48 -14.66 -13.79
N SER A 33 -28.33 -15.20 -14.66
CA SER A 33 -28.75 -14.57 -15.92
C SER A 33 -29.45 -13.22 -15.71
N THR A 34 -30.23 -13.09 -14.64
CA THR A 34 -30.89 -11.84 -14.28
C THR A 34 -29.89 -10.83 -13.73
N VAL A 35 -28.94 -11.25 -12.88
CA VAL A 35 -27.85 -10.39 -12.40
C VAL A 35 -27.05 -9.83 -13.59
N TYR A 36 -26.69 -10.70 -14.54
CA TYR A 36 -25.98 -10.31 -15.76
C TYR A 36 -26.73 -9.25 -16.56
N ARG A 37 -28.04 -9.45 -16.80
CA ARG A 37 -28.88 -8.50 -17.54
C ARG A 37 -28.98 -7.14 -16.86
N VAL A 38 -29.09 -7.12 -15.53
CA VAL A 38 -29.10 -5.87 -14.74
C VAL A 38 -27.78 -5.13 -14.88
N ILE A 39 -26.66 -5.83 -14.71
CA ILE A 39 -25.32 -5.24 -14.84
C ILE A 39 -25.07 -4.69 -16.25
N ARG A 40 -25.44 -5.44 -17.29
CA ARG A 40 -25.31 -4.97 -18.68
C ARG A 40 -26.08 -3.67 -18.93
N GLY A 41 -27.26 -3.52 -18.34
CA GLY A 41 -28.07 -2.30 -18.44
C GLY A 41 -27.55 -1.13 -17.61
N LYS A 42 -26.58 -1.37 -16.72
CA LYS A 42 -26.05 -0.42 -15.74
C LYS A 42 -24.51 -0.30 -15.82
N GLN A 43 -23.94 -0.58 -16.99
CA GLN A 43 -22.49 -0.68 -17.16
C GLN A 43 -21.78 0.64 -16.82
N ALA A 44 -22.31 1.79 -17.24
CA ALA A 44 -21.72 3.09 -16.93
C ALA A 44 -21.67 3.36 -15.40
N GLU A 45 -22.76 3.02 -14.70
CA GLU A 45 -22.87 3.16 -13.25
C GLU A 45 -21.91 2.20 -12.52
N LEU A 46 -21.76 0.98 -13.04
CA LEU A 46 -20.79 0.01 -12.52
C LEU A 46 -19.35 0.52 -12.66
N GLU A 47 -18.97 1.06 -13.82
CA GLU A 47 -17.60 1.55 -14.03
C GLU A 47 -17.28 2.75 -13.13
N GLU A 48 -18.23 3.67 -12.93
CA GLU A 48 -18.01 4.78 -12.00
C GLU A 48 -17.83 4.29 -10.55
N ARG A 49 -18.66 3.33 -10.10
CA ARG A 49 -18.51 2.77 -8.75
C ARG A 49 -17.20 2.00 -8.57
N LYS A 50 -16.74 1.29 -9.60
CA LYS A 50 -15.42 0.64 -9.57
C LYS A 50 -14.31 1.67 -9.43
N ARG A 51 -14.40 2.79 -10.14
CA ARG A 51 -13.42 3.87 -10.05
C ARG A 51 -13.35 4.41 -8.62
N ILE A 52 -14.50 4.80 -8.06
CA ILE A 52 -14.60 5.31 -6.68
C ILE A 52 -14.04 4.29 -5.67
N PHE A 53 -14.43 3.02 -5.79
CA PHE A 53 -13.94 1.95 -4.93
C PHE A 53 -12.42 1.79 -5.01
N ASN A 54 -11.86 1.79 -6.23
CA ASN A 54 -10.42 1.66 -6.44
C ASN A 54 -9.64 2.86 -5.91
N ASP A 55 -10.15 4.07 -6.11
CA ASP A 55 -9.52 5.30 -5.60
C ASP A 55 -9.53 5.29 -4.07
N THR A 56 -10.67 4.93 -3.46
CA THR A 56 -10.80 4.78 -2.00
C THR A 56 -9.85 3.71 -1.45
N ALA A 57 -9.76 2.55 -2.12
CA ALA A 57 -8.85 1.49 -1.72
C ALA A 57 -7.40 1.96 -1.80
N ARG A 58 -7.00 2.62 -2.90
CA ARG A 58 -5.65 3.18 -3.08
C ARG A 58 -5.30 4.20 -2.01
N GLU A 59 -6.22 5.09 -1.66
CA GLU A 59 -6.03 6.05 -0.58
C GLU A 59 -5.82 5.35 0.77
N GLN A 60 -6.68 4.39 1.12
CA GLN A 60 -6.56 3.63 2.37
C GLN A 60 -5.26 2.82 2.44
N PHE A 61 -4.88 2.14 1.36
CA PHE A 61 -3.60 1.42 1.29
C PHE A 61 -2.42 2.39 1.37
N GLY A 62 -2.50 3.54 0.70
CA GLY A 62 -1.49 4.59 0.76
C GLY A 62 -1.30 5.14 2.18
N LEU A 63 -2.38 5.41 2.88
CA LEU A 63 -2.37 5.81 4.29
C LEU A 63 -1.70 4.73 5.16
N SER A 64 -2.11 3.46 5.02
CA SER A 64 -1.52 2.34 5.77
C SER A 64 -0.02 2.18 5.52
N MET A 65 0.44 2.39 4.28
CA MET A 65 1.87 2.32 3.95
C MET A 65 2.65 3.48 4.56
N ARG A 66 2.12 4.71 4.52
CA ARG A 66 2.73 5.88 5.18
C ARG A 66 2.87 5.65 6.67
N GLU A 67 1.84 5.14 7.33
CA GLU A 67 1.90 4.79 8.77
C GLU A 67 2.97 3.73 9.08
N LYS A 68 3.11 2.72 8.22
CA LYS A 68 4.16 1.69 8.38
C LYS A 68 5.56 2.29 8.22
N VAL A 69 5.77 3.14 7.22
CA VAL A 69 7.06 3.83 7.01
C VAL A 69 7.38 4.74 8.20
N GLU A 70 6.41 5.52 8.66
CA GLU A 70 6.58 6.44 9.79
C GLU A 70 6.92 5.71 11.10
N ARG A 71 6.28 4.57 11.36
CA ARG A 71 6.65 3.72 12.51
C ARG A 71 8.09 3.22 12.42
N LYS A 72 8.54 2.81 11.23
CA LYS A 72 9.92 2.36 11.02
C LYS A 72 10.91 3.51 11.18
N ARG A 73 10.62 4.68 10.63
CA ARG A 73 11.43 5.91 10.79
C ARG A 73 11.64 6.24 12.26
N LYS A 74 10.55 6.32 13.03
CA LYS A 74 10.60 6.58 14.48
C LYS A 74 11.43 5.55 15.26
N LEU A 75 11.41 4.29 14.83
CA LEU A 75 12.20 3.24 15.46
C LEU A 75 13.70 3.40 15.17
N LEU A 76 14.05 3.74 13.94
CA LEU A 76 15.44 4.02 13.54
C LEU A 76 15.98 5.27 14.25
N GLU A 77 15.18 6.33 14.38
CA GLU A 77 15.56 7.54 15.11
C GLU A 77 15.88 7.24 16.58
N LYS A 78 15.00 6.50 17.26
CA LYS A 78 15.26 6.06 18.65
C LYS A 78 16.50 5.19 18.76
N LEU A 79 16.76 4.33 17.78
CA LEU A 79 17.97 3.52 17.77
C LEU A 79 19.22 4.40 17.64
N GLY A 80 19.18 5.42 16.77
CA GLY A 80 20.23 6.44 16.65
C GLY A 80 20.45 7.17 17.98
N GLU A 81 19.40 7.67 18.61
CA GLU A 81 19.48 8.33 19.92
C GLU A 81 20.11 7.42 21.00
N CYS A 82 19.77 6.12 21.01
CA CYS A 82 20.40 5.16 21.92
C CYS A 82 21.89 4.95 21.63
N ILE A 83 22.29 4.91 20.35
CA ILE A 83 23.69 4.79 19.92
C ILE A 83 24.48 6.04 20.30
N ASP A 84 23.91 7.23 20.10
CA ASP A 84 24.55 8.50 20.45
C ASP A 84 24.69 8.67 21.97
N ALA A 85 23.76 8.10 22.74
CA ALA A 85 23.80 8.10 24.20
C ALA A 85 24.66 7.00 24.82
N LEU A 86 25.21 6.07 24.01
CA LEU A 86 26.02 4.96 24.51
C LEU A 86 27.42 5.46 24.93
N ASP A 87 27.77 5.22 26.20
CA ASP A 87 29.13 5.46 26.69
C ASP A 87 30.04 4.28 26.33
N PHE A 88 30.75 4.43 25.22
CA PHE A 88 31.68 3.42 24.70
C PHE A 88 32.94 3.26 25.57
N SER A 89 33.20 4.13 26.55
CA SER A 89 34.36 3.99 27.44
C SER A 89 34.28 2.74 28.34
N THR A 90 33.07 2.22 28.54
CA THR A 90 32.80 1.00 29.33
C THR A 90 32.86 -0.28 28.50
N VAL A 91 32.97 -0.16 27.17
CA VAL A 91 32.99 -1.30 26.25
C VAL A 91 34.43 -1.76 26.02
N PRO A 92 34.74 -3.07 26.17
CA PRO A 92 36.06 -3.59 25.88
C PRO A 92 36.51 -3.25 24.45
N PRO A 93 37.76 -2.76 24.24
CA PRO A 93 38.25 -2.35 22.93
C PRO A 93 38.11 -3.41 21.83
N GLU A 94 38.25 -4.68 22.18
CA GLU A 94 38.08 -5.83 21.26
C GLU A 94 36.65 -5.90 20.68
N LYS A 95 35.63 -5.55 21.47
CA LYS A 95 34.25 -5.50 21.01
C LYS A 95 33.99 -4.29 20.13
N LEU A 96 34.59 -3.15 20.44
CA LEU A 96 34.51 -1.94 19.61
C LEU A 96 35.12 -2.18 18.22
N LEU A 97 36.29 -2.81 18.18
CA LEU A 97 36.95 -3.16 16.92
C LEU A 97 36.09 -4.12 16.10
N LYS A 98 35.47 -5.12 16.74
CA LYS A 98 34.55 -6.03 16.06
C LYS A 98 33.35 -5.30 15.47
N PHE A 99 32.68 -4.44 16.25
CA PHE A 99 31.56 -3.64 15.73
C PHE A 99 31.94 -2.73 14.57
N TYR A 100 33.15 -2.17 14.62
CA TYR A 100 33.68 -1.36 13.52
C TYR A 100 33.89 -2.18 12.24
N LEU A 101 34.52 -3.36 12.35
CA LEU A 101 34.72 -4.26 11.20
C LEU A 101 33.39 -4.74 10.62
N ASP A 102 32.46 -5.16 11.47
CA ASP A 102 31.12 -5.58 11.06
C ASP A 102 30.40 -4.44 10.29
N LEU A 103 30.52 -3.19 10.75
CA LEU A 103 29.96 -1.99 10.09
C LEU A 103 30.62 -1.73 8.72
N VAL A 104 31.94 -1.78 8.65
CA VAL A 104 32.71 -1.52 7.42
C VAL A 104 32.46 -2.61 6.36
N GLU A 105 32.31 -3.87 6.78
CA GLU A 105 32.00 -4.99 5.88
C GLU A 105 30.54 -4.97 5.40
N THR A 106 29.60 -4.46 6.21
CA THR A 106 28.17 -4.41 5.83
C THR A 106 27.73 -3.13 5.14
N ILE A 107 28.50 -2.03 5.22
CA ILE A 107 28.29 -0.87 4.35
C ILE A 107 28.68 -1.31 2.93
N PRO A 108 27.73 -1.56 2.02
CA PRO A 108 28.10 -1.83 0.65
C PRO A 108 28.71 -0.53 0.10
N GLU A 109 29.71 -0.63 -0.78
CA GLU A 109 30.40 0.47 -1.49
C GLU A 109 29.44 1.56 -2.06
N THR A 110 28.15 1.25 -2.13
CA THR A 110 27.02 2.14 -2.40
C THR A 110 26.90 3.41 -1.54
N VAL A 111 27.46 3.49 -0.32
CA VAL A 111 27.42 4.79 0.40
C VAL A 111 28.35 5.83 -0.26
N GLY A 112 29.33 5.38 -1.07
CA GLY A 112 30.07 6.22 -2.01
C GLY A 112 29.32 6.58 -3.30
N LYS A 113 28.08 6.10 -3.47
CA LYS A 113 27.18 6.37 -4.61
C LYS A 113 25.78 6.80 -4.15
N CYS A 114 25.65 7.39 -2.96
CA CYS A 114 24.49 8.24 -2.70
C CYS A 114 24.64 9.48 -3.58
N GLU A 115 24.17 9.37 -4.83
CA GLU A 115 23.94 10.54 -5.67
C GLU A 115 23.10 11.53 -4.86
N PRO A 116 23.46 12.83 -4.86
CA PRO A 116 22.70 13.83 -4.13
C PRO A 116 21.22 13.74 -4.53
N MET A 117 20.34 14.00 -3.55
CA MET A 117 18.87 13.99 -3.72
C MET A 117 18.35 14.86 -4.88
N SER A 118 19.20 15.63 -5.57
CA SER A 118 18.89 16.34 -6.82
C SER A 118 18.48 15.42 -7.97
N ASP A 119 18.98 14.18 -8.00
CA ASP A 119 18.83 13.32 -9.20
C ASP A 119 17.57 12.44 -9.12
N MET A 120 16.94 12.35 -7.93
CA MET A 120 15.62 11.72 -7.77
C MET A 120 14.47 12.61 -8.25
N GLU A 121 14.60 13.93 -8.14
CA GLU A 121 13.61 14.89 -8.65
C GLU A 121 13.57 14.88 -10.19
N GLU A 122 14.75 14.75 -10.83
CA GLU A 122 14.86 14.72 -12.30
C GLU A 122 14.30 13.43 -12.92
N ASN A 123 14.41 12.29 -12.22
CA ASN A 123 13.85 11.02 -12.68
C ASN A 123 12.33 10.93 -12.47
N LEU A 124 11.79 11.55 -11.43
CA LEU A 124 10.33 11.61 -11.24
C LEU A 124 9.65 12.51 -12.29
N LEU A 125 10.30 13.59 -12.74
CA LEU A 125 9.78 14.41 -13.85
C LEU A 125 9.81 13.69 -15.20
N LYS A 126 10.75 12.78 -15.44
CA LYS A 126 10.83 12.00 -16.70
C LYS A 126 9.81 10.87 -16.80
N VAL A 127 9.32 10.36 -15.67
CA VAL A 127 8.33 9.27 -15.65
C VAL A 127 6.89 9.78 -15.73
N PHE A 128 6.65 11.02 -15.30
CA PHE A 128 5.31 11.65 -15.27
C PHE A 128 5.15 12.88 -16.18
N GLY A 129 6.15 13.16 -17.04
CA GLY A 129 6.12 14.21 -18.06
C GLY A 129 5.86 13.65 -19.46
#